data_AF-X1EJE0-F1
#
_entry.id   AF-X1EJE0-F1
#
_cell.length_a   1.000
_cell.length_b   1.000
_cell.length_c   1.000
_cell.angle_alpha   90.00
_cell.angle_beta   90.00
_cell.angle_gamma   90.00
#
_symmetry.space_group_name_H-M   'P 1'
#
loop_
_entity.id
_entity.type
_entity.pdbx_description
1 polymer ?
#
loop_
_entity_poly.entity_id
_entity_poly.type
_entity_poly.pdbx_seq_one_letter_code
_entity_poly.pdbx_strand_id
1 'polypeptide(L)'
;PKYSELRQPSLKTPYRFYRSYLLGSNTYGTAFYNLFAKPFPLYAGEKLQAHCMNATSEIQMIVAWLTSGATRRTSVEGVRPTHNITGYCDQALTAGSWTHCAMTWDQDLPKGRYAIVGMLGATYKSSAGTTGVARLKLLDTTWRPGVGINMSIGDKTELLHQGYSFGQGIFWPLMPEISFEHDQMPNVEILAGAANTDHIIELMLQKIA
;
A
#
# COMPACT_ATOMS: atom_id res chain seq x y z
N PRO A 1 13.32 -14.76 7.99
CA PRO A 1 12.56 -15.72 7.15
C PRO A 1 13.35 -16.24 5.93
N LYS A 2 13.37 -17.56 5.71
CA LYS A 2 14.01 -18.15 4.50
C LYS A 2 13.13 -17.99 3.26
N TYR A 3 11.81 -18.02 3.44
CA TYR A 3 10.80 -17.72 2.42
C TYR A 3 9.42 -17.60 3.09
N SER A 4 8.52 -16.92 2.40
CA SER A 4 7.07 -17.07 2.58
C SER A 4 6.54 -17.89 1.41
N GLU A 5 5.50 -18.70 1.61
CA GLU A 5 4.88 -19.42 0.52
C GLU A 5 3.37 -19.22 0.52
N LEU A 6 2.84 -19.12 -0.69
CA LEU A 6 1.41 -19.15 -0.92
C LEU A 6 1.00 -20.55 -1.34
N ARG A 7 0.14 -21.14 -0.52
CA ARG A 7 -0.47 -22.44 -0.76
C ARG A 7 -1.91 -22.23 -1.21
N GLN A 8 -2.22 -22.80 -2.36
CA GLN A 8 -3.55 -22.75 -2.95
C GLN A 8 -3.72 -23.96 -3.89
N PRO A 9 -4.90 -24.61 -3.92
CA PRO A 9 -5.12 -25.76 -4.79
C PRO A 9 -4.84 -25.46 -6.27
N SER A 10 -5.24 -24.28 -6.77
CA SER A 10 -5.02 -23.85 -8.15
C SER A 10 -3.56 -23.72 -8.59
N LEU A 11 -2.63 -23.44 -7.67
CA LEU A 11 -1.24 -23.15 -8.03
C LEU A 11 -0.47 -24.41 -8.45
N LYS A 12 -1.05 -25.62 -8.27
CA LYS A 12 -0.45 -26.96 -8.46
C LYS A 12 0.80 -27.23 -7.60
N THR A 13 1.68 -26.25 -7.47
CA THR A 13 2.86 -26.22 -6.62
C THR A 13 2.82 -24.92 -5.79
N PRO A 14 3.10 -24.98 -4.47
CA PRO A 14 3.19 -23.77 -3.64
C PRO A 14 4.17 -22.76 -4.25
N TYR A 15 3.72 -21.50 -4.38
CA TYR A 15 4.60 -20.45 -4.87
C TYR A 15 5.41 -19.87 -3.72
N ARG A 16 6.73 -19.84 -3.85
CA ARG A 16 7.64 -19.34 -2.82
C ARG A 16 8.12 -17.93 -3.14
N PHE A 17 7.95 -17.06 -2.16
CA PHE A 17 8.44 -15.70 -2.10
C PHE A 17 9.71 -15.68 -1.25
N TYR A 18 10.83 -15.36 -1.88
CA TYR A 18 12.16 -15.32 -1.27
C TYR A 18 12.58 -13.90 -0.89
N ARG A 19 11.79 -12.90 -1.26
CA ARG A 19 12.00 -11.53 -0.82
C ARG A 19 11.36 -11.32 0.55
N SER A 20 12.15 -10.77 1.45
CA SER A 20 11.73 -10.33 2.77
C SER A 20 12.58 -9.13 3.14
N TYR A 21 12.12 -8.36 4.11
CA TYR A 21 12.85 -7.22 4.62
C TYR A 21 12.70 -7.17 6.14
N LEU A 22 13.67 -6.54 6.79
CA LEU A 22 13.57 -6.27 8.22
C LEU A 22 12.57 -5.14 8.43
N LEU A 23 11.67 -5.27 9.40
CA LEU A 23 10.73 -4.21 9.74
C LEU A 23 11.44 -2.89 10.11
N GLY A 24 12.70 -2.91 10.55
CA GLY A 24 13.48 -1.68 10.79
C GLY A 24 14.17 -1.10 9.56
N SER A 25 13.98 -1.66 8.36
CA SER A 25 14.63 -1.20 7.13
C SER A 25 13.84 -0.08 6.47
N ASN A 26 14.55 0.87 5.86
CA ASN A 26 13.96 1.97 5.11
C ASN A 26 13.42 1.59 3.73
N THR A 27 13.68 0.37 3.24
CA THR A 27 13.42 -0.01 1.85
C THR A 27 12.42 -1.18 1.75
N TYR A 28 11.12 -0.88 1.83
CA TYR A 28 10.07 -1.92 1.71
C TYR A 28 10.05 -2.61 0.33
N GLY A 29 10.49 -1.91 -0.72
CA GLY A 29 10.49 -2.42 -2.10
C GLY A 29 11.29 -3.73 -2.25
N THR A 30 12.23 -3.98 -1.34
CA THR A 30 13.01 -5.23 -1.31
C THR A 30 12.17 -6.46 -0.98
N ALA A 31 11.00 -6.31 -0.35
CA ALA A 31 10.07 -7.40 0.00
C ALA A 31 8.77 -7.42 -0.80
N PHE A 32 8.56 -6.43 -1.68
CA PHE A 32 7.36 -6.36 -2.50
C PHE A 32 7.46 -7.29 -3.72
N TYR A 33 6.34 -7.93 -4.04
CA TYR A 33 6.13 -8.65 -5.29
C TYR A 33 4.96 -8.02 -6.05
N ASN A 34 5.27 -7.36 -7.17
CA ASN A 34 4.24 -6.85 -8.05
C ASN A 34 3.65 -7.97 -8.90
N LEU A 35 2.39 -8.31 -8.63
CA LEU A 35 1.64 -9.31 -9.38
C LEU A 35 0.50 -8.70 -10.20
N PHE A 36 0.45 -7.38 -10.42
CA PHE A 36 -0.63 -6.74 -11.17
C PHE A 36 -0.78 -7.27 -12.61
N ALA A 37 0.34 -7.48 -13.31
CA ALA A 37 0.31 -7.97 -14.69
C ALA A 37 -0.03 -9.46 -14.80
N LYS A 38 0.26 -10.24 -13.76
CA LYS A 38 0.04 -11.69 -13.71
C LYS A 38 -0.34 -12.11 -12.29
N PRO A 39 -1.56 -11.78 -11.84
CA PRO A 39 -2.00 -12.17 -10.51
C PRO A 39 -2.13 -13.69 -10.43
N PHE A 40 -1.94 -14.23 -9.23
CA PHE A 40 -2.33 -15.60 -8.97
C PHE A 40 -3.86 -15.66 -8.94
N PRO A 41 -4.49 -16.54 -9.74
CA PRO A 41 -5.94 -16.68 -9.71
C PRO A 41 -6.36 -17.21 -8.33
N LEU A 42 -7.46 -16.74 -7.76
CA LEU A 42 -8.12 -17.33 -6.59
C LEU A 42 -9.55 -17.71 -6.98
N TYR A 43 -9.83 -19.01 -7.08
CA TYR A 43 -11.13 -19.48 -7.55
C TYR A 43 -12.16 -19.53 -6.43
N ALA A 44 -13.44 -19.47 -6.81
CA ALA A 44 -14.55 -19.58 -5.87
C ALA A 44 -14.43 -20.86 -5.02
N GLY A 45 -14.53 -20.70 -3.70
CA GLY A 45 -14.38 -21.80 -2.74
C GLY A 45 -12.94 -22.13 -2.32
N GLU A 46 -11.92 -21.55 -2.98
CA GLU A 46 -10.54 -21.71 -2.55
C GLU A 46 -10.18 -20.76 -1.40
N LYS A 47 -9.25 -21.20 -0.55
CA LYS A 47 -8.68 -20.38 0.53
C LYS A 47 -7.27 -19.96 0.17
N LEU A 48 -6.94 -18.71 0.47
CA LEU A 48 -5.58 -18.22 0.45
C LEU A 48 -4.89 -18.65 1.76
N GLN A 49 -3.82 -19.43 1.67
CA GLN A 49 -3.00 -19.79 2.82
C GLN A 49 -1.59 -19.24 2.63
N ALA A 50 -1.21 -18.30 3.49
CA ALA A 50 0.15 -17.80 3.57
C ALA A 50 0.89 -18.51 4.71
N HIS A 51 2.03 -19.11 4.38
CA HIS A 51 2.90 -19.74 5.36
C HIS A 51 4.26 -19.02 5.37
N CYS A 52 4.71 -18.58 6.53
CA CYS A 52 6.04 -17.98 6.70
C CYS A 52 6.96 -18.99 7.40
N MET A 53 8.07 -19.33 6.78
CA MET A 53 9.12 -20.11 7.46
C MET A 53 10.12 -19.16 8.09
N ASN A 54 10.10 -19.08 9.42
CA ASN A 54 11.08 -18.31 10.17
C ASN A 54 12.04 -19.20 10.98
N ALA A 55 13.28 -18.74 11.14
CA ALA A 55 14.32 -19.44 11.90
C ALA A 55 14.44 -18.95 13.36
N THR A 56 13.79 -17.84 13.68
CA THR A 56 13.93 -17.09 14.94
C THR A 56 12.55 -16.61 15.45
N SER A 57 12.50 -16.12 16.69
CA SER A 57 11.30 -15.49 17.27
C SER A 57 11.17 -14.04 16.78
N GLU A 58 10.66 -13.84 15.56
CA GLU A 58 10.38 -12.51 15.01
C GLU A 58 8.89 -12.36 14.67
N ILE A 59 8.39 -11.13 14.77
CA ILE A 59 7.08 -10.75 14.26
C ILE A 59 7.15 -10.79 12.73
N GLN A 60 6.25 -11.56 12.12
CA GLN A 60 6.13 -11.70 10.67
C GLN A 60 4.79 -11.14 10.22
N MET A 61 4.81 -10.33 9.17
CA MET A 61 3.62 -9.77 8.56
C MET A 61 3.59 -10.18 7.09
N ILE A 62 2.49 -10.81 6.67
CA ILE A 62 2.21 -11.09 5.27
C ILE A 62 0.95 -10.34 4.91
N VAL A 63 1.02 -9.54 3.85
CA VAL A 63 -0.09 -8.76 3.32
C VAL A 63 -0.27 -9.15 1.86
N ALA A 64 -1.49 -9.46 1.47
CA ALA A 64 -1.87 -9.78 0.10
C ALA A 64 -2.98 -8.82 -0.34
N TRP A 65 -2.75 -8.13 -1.45
CA TRP A 65 -3.78 -7.34 -2.11
C TRP A 65 -4.50 -8.22 -3.12
N LEU A 66 -5.82 -8.31 -2.98
CA LEU A 66 -6.67 -9.09 -3.88
C LEU A 66 -7.31 -8.16 -4.91
N THR A 67 -7.55 -8.70 -6.10
CA THR A 67 -8.23 -8.02 -7.20
C THR A 67 -9.25 -8.98 -7.83
N SER A 68 -10.26 -8.44 -8.49
CA SER A 68 -11.29 -9.22 -9.20
C SER A 68 -10.80 -9.83 -10.51
N GLY A 69 -9.58 -9.48 -10.94
CA GLY A 69 -8.96 -10.06 -12.13
C GLY A 69 -7.65 -9.40 -12.51
N ALA A 70 -7.08 -9.86 -13.62
CA ALA A 70 -5.88 -9.26 -14.20
C ALA A 70 -6.14 -7.81 -14.61
N THR A 71 -5.17 -6.95 -14.32
CA THR A 71 -5.20 -5.56 -14.77
C THR A 71 -5.23 -5.50 -16.29
N ARG A 72 -6.22 -4.80 -16.85
CA ARG A 72 -6.31 -4.58 -18.30
C ARG A 72 -5.25 -3.60 -18.75
N ARG A 73 -4.63 -3.87 -19.91
CA ARG A 73 -3.63 -2.98 -20.51
C ARG A 73 -4.15 -1.55 -20.69
N THR A 74 -5.41 -1.41 -21.14
CA THR A 74 -6.07 -0.12 -21.32
C THR A 74 -6.20 0.68 -20.03
N SER A 75 -6.39 0.01 -18.88
CA SER A 75 -6.46 0.69 -17.58
C SER A 75 -5.11 1.24 -17.13
N VAL A 76 -4.00 0.62 -17.55
CA VAL A 76 -2.65 1.16 -17.31
C VAL A 76 -2.34 2.29 -18.28
N GLU A 77 -2.61 2.09 -19.56
CA GLU A 77 -2.34 3.08 -20.61
C GLU A 77 -3.22 4.34 -20.49
N GLY A 78 -4.37 4.25 -19.82
CA GLY A 78 -5.27 5.36 -19.55
C GLY A 78 -4.88 6.26 -18.38
N VAL A 79 -3.83 5.90 -17.62
CA VAL A 79 -3.38 6.69 -16.47
C VAL A 79 -2.73 7.99 -16.95
N ARG A 80 -3.34 9.11 -16.56
CA ARG A 80 -2.92 10.50 -16.81
C ARG A 80 -3.12 11.28 -15.50
N PRO A 81 -2.19 11.16 -14.54
CA PRO A 81 -2.30 11.87 -13.27
C PRO A 81 -2.41 13.37 -13.53
N THR A 82 -3.39 14.02 -12.91
CA THR A 82 -3.63 15.46 -13.05
C THR A 82 -3.30 16.22 -11.77
N HIS A 83 -3.30 15.55 -10.62
CA HIS A 83 -3.01 16.18 -9.32
C HIS A 83 -2.21 15.20 -8.45
N ASN A 84 -1.39 15.77 -7.56
CA ASN A 84 -0.81 15.07 -6.43
C ASN A 84 -1.20 15.83 -5.17
N ILE A 85 -1.48 15.11 -4.09
CA ILE A 85 -1.78 15.68 -2.77
C ILE A 85 -0.97 14.94 -1.72
N THR A 86 -0.61 15.64 -0.64
CA THR A 86 0.12 15.08 0.49
C THR A 86 -0.73 15.18 1.74
N GLY A 87 -0.91 14.06 2.43
CA GLY A 87 -1.65 13.97 3.67
C GLY A 87 -0.72 13.63 4.81
N TYR A 88 -1.03 14.15 5.99
CA TYR A 88 -0.34 13.88 7.24
C TYR A 88 -1.27 13.30 8.31
N CYS A 89 -0.76 12.38 9.14
CA CYS A 89 -1.43 11.90 10.33
C CYS A 89 -0.42 11.54 11.45
N ASP A 90 -0.60 12.13 12.63
CA ASP A 90 0.25 11.87 13.81
C ASP A 90 -0.38 10.90 14.81
N GLN A 91 -1.17 9.94 14.33
CA GLN A 91 -1.84 8.99 15.21
C GLN A 91 -0.92 7.82 15.56
N ALA A 92 -0.85 7.50 16.85
CA ALA A 92 -0.17 6.30 17.33
C ALA A 92 -0.89 5.03 16.86
N LEU A 93 -0.14 4.14 16.20
CA LEU A 93 -0.66 2.87 15.73
C LEU A 93 -0.84 1.85 16.87
N THR A 94 -1.82 0.97 16.73
CA THR A 94 -1.89 -0.25 17.53
C THR A 94 -1.10 -1.36 16.82
N ALA A 95 -0.06 -1.87 17.47
CA ALA A 95 0.79 -2.91 16.91
C ALA A 95 -0.03 -4.15 16.49
N GLY A 96 0.21 -4.66 15.29
CA GLY A 96 -0.45 -5.85 14.75
C GLY A 96 -1.92 -5.65 14.35
N SER A 97 -2.45 -4.42 14.41
CA SER A 97 -3.84 -4.12 14.06
C SER A 97 -3.93 -2.97 13.04
N TRP A 98 -4.96 -3.01 12.20
CA TRP A 98 -5.29 -1.89 11.33
C TRP A 98 -5.79 -0.72 12.19
N THR A 99 -5.04 0.37 12.16
CA THR A 99 -5.39 1.61 12.85
C THR A 99 -5.96 2.58 11.84
N HIS A 100 -7.14 3.14 12.12
CA HIS A 100 -7.70 4.21 11.30
C HIS A 100 -6.89 5.50 11.52
N CYS A 101 -6.38 6.08 10.45
CA CYS A 101 -5.60 7.31 10.46
C CYS A 101 -6.38 8.39 9.70
N ALA A 102 -6.90 9.38 10.43
CA ALA A 102 -7.55 10.53 9.83
C ALA A 102 -6.48 11.43 9.18
N MET A 103 -6.61 11.66 7.87
CA MET A 103 -5.62 12.40 7.09
C MET A 103 -5.96 13.88 7.04
N THR A 104 -4.97 14.72 7.36
CA THR A 104 -5.01 16.15 7.07
C THR A 104 -4.28 16.37 5.76
N TRP A 105 -5.00 16.76 4.71
CA TRP A 105 -4.45 17.01 3.38
C TRP A 105 -3.88 18.44 3.26
N ASP A 106 -2.82 18.59 2.49
CA ASP A 106 -2.08 19.85 2.30
C ASP A 106 -2.76 20.85 1.36
N GLN A 107 -3.74 20.37 0.57
CA GLN A 107 -4.51 21.19 -0.35
C GLN A 107 -5.92 20.64 -0.55
N ASP A 108 -6.84 21.54 -0.86
CA ASP A 108 -8.15 21.20 -1.38
C ASP A 108 -8.09 20.88 -2.88
N LEU A 109 -9.06 20.10 -3.36
CA LEU A 109 -9.21 19.81 -4.78
C LEU A 109 -10.31 20.66 -5.41
N PRO A 110 -10.14 21.12 -6.66
CA PRO A 110 -11.24 21.70 -7.43
C PRO A 110 -12.43 20.75 -7.50
N LYS A 111 -13.64 21.30 -7.67
CA LYS A 111 -14.86 20.50 -7.82
C LYS A 111 -14.71 19.41 -8.89
N GLY A 112 -15.04 18.18 -8.53
CA GLY A 112 -15.06 17.02 -9.41
C GLY A 112 -14.79 15.71 -8.68
N ARG A 113 -14.64 14.63 -9.44
CA ARG A 113 -14.33 13.29 -8.95
C ARG A 113 -12.93 12.86 -9.37
N TYR A 114 -12.21 12.27 -8.43
CA TYR A 114 -10.80 11.92 -8.59
C TYR A 114 -10.60 10.43 -8.38
N ALA A 115 -10.12 9.74 -9.40
CA ALA A 115 -9.62 8.37 -9.29
C ALA A 115 -8.21 8.38 -8.71
N ILE A 116 -7.93 7.43 -7.82
CA ILE A 116 -6.60 7.27 -7.23
C ILE A 116 -5.81 6.30 -8.10
N VAL A 117 -4.78 6.82 -8.76
CA VAL A 117 -3.92 6.09 -9.72
C VAL A 117 -2.53 5.82 -9.15
N GLY A 118 -2.30 6.17 -7.89
CA GLY A 118 -1.13 5.76 -7.16
C GLY A 118 -1.13 6.26 -5.72
N MET A 119 -0.33 5.62 -4.90
CA MET A 119 -0.19 5.94 -3.49
C MET A 119 1.25 5.67 -3.04
N LEU A 120 1.80 6.61 -2.26
CA LEU A 120 3.05 6.42 -1.54
C LEU A 120 2.77 6.61 -0.05
N GLY A 121 3.31 5.71 0.78
CA GLY A 121 3.27 5.84 2.23
C GLY A 121 4.66 6.03 2.79
N ALA A 122 4.79 6.89 3.79
CA ALA A 122 6.00 7.13 4.55
C ALA A 122 5.69 7.26 6.04
N THR A 123 6.68 6.96 6.88
CA THR A 123 6.69 7.29 8.30
C THR A 123 8.06 7.87 8.65
N TYR A 124 8.08 8.90 9.48
CA TYR A 124 9.32 9.45 10.01
C TYR A 124 9.58 8.90 11.41
N LYS A 125 10.82 8.50 11.71
CA LYS A 125 11.19 8.09 13.06
C LYS A 125 12.63 8.42 13.41
N SER A 126 12.82 9.11 14.53
CA SER A 126 14.13 9.51 15.04
C SER A 126 14.90 8.42 15.81
N SER A 127 14.26 7.32 16.27
CA SER A 127 14.98 6.37 17.16
C SER A 127 14.62 4.86 17.14
N ALA A 128 13.61 4.36 16.40
CA ALA A 128 13.36 2.90 16.29
C ALA A 128 12.35 2.51 15.20
N GLY A 129 12.65 2.75 13.92
CA GLY A 129 11.78 2.44 12.77
C GLY A 129 11.03 1.12 12.82
N THR A 130 9.74 1.13 12.48
CA THR A 130 9.05 -0.10 12.06
C THR A 130 8.24 0.23 10.81
N THR A 131 8.60 -0.32 9.68
CA THR A 131 7.86 -0.23 8.44
C THR A 131 6.49 -0.90 8.59
N GLY A 132 5.49 -0.42 7.84
CA GLY A 132 4.15 -0.97 7.83
C GLY A 132 3.57 -1.05 6.42
N VAL A 133 2.27 -1.25 6.35
CA VAL A 133 1.47 -1.09 5.13
C VAL A 133 0.35 -0.10 5.40
N ALA A 134 -0.02 0.66 4.38
CA ALA A 134 -1.19 1.54 4.38
C ALA A 134 -2.22 1.03 3.37
N ARG A 135 -3.50 1.24 3.65
CA ARG A 135 -4.58 1.05 2.67
C ARG A 135 -5.56 2.21 2.72
N LEU A 136 -6.12 2.56 1.58
CA LEU A 136 -7.14 3.59 1.47
C LEU A 136 -8.41 3.19 2.21
N LYS A 137 -9.10 4.16 2.81
CA LYS A 137 -10.43 4.04 3.39
C LYS A 137 -11.35 5.06 2.72
N LEU A 138 -12.03 4.59 1.67
CA LEU A 138 -13.00 5.36 0.89
C LEU A 138 -14.42 5.17 1.46
N LEU A 139 -15.27 6.19 1.29
CA LEU A 139 -16.66 6.18 1.75
C LEU A 139 -17.55 5.27 0.88
N ASP A 140 -17.42 5.38 -0.44
CA ASP A 140 -18.36 4.77 -1.39
C ASP A 140 -18.01 3.33 -1.79
N THR A 141 -17.01 2.72 -1.17
CA THR A 141 -16.53 1.39 -1.57
C THR A 141 -15.92 0.62 -0.41
N THR A 142 -16.08 -0.71 -0.46
CA THR A 142 -15.41 -1.64 0.46
C THR A 142 -13.99 -1.97 0.01
N TRP A 143 -13.59 -1.58 -1.20
CA TRP A 143 -12.23 -1.78 -1.68
C TRP A 143 -11.25 -0.94 -0.86
N ARG A 144 -10.11 -1.55 -0.53
CA ARG A 144 -9.05 -0.97 0.31
C ARG A 144 -7.67 -1.26 -0.32
N PRO A 145 -7.38 -0.77 -1.54
CA PRO A 145 -6.05 -0.93 -2.12
C PRO A 145 -5.02 -0.17 -1.28
N GLY A 146 -3.77 -0.61 -1.34
CA GLY A 146 -2.75 -0.14 -0.43
C GLY A 146 -1.33 -0.40 -0.90
N VAL A 147 -0.38 0.11 -0.12
CA VAL A 147 1.05 0.08 -0.39
C VAL A 147 1.84 -0.25 0.86
N GLY A 148 3.10 -0.63 0.68
CA GLY A 148 4.08 -0.58 1.76
C GLY A 148 4.36 0.87 2.15
N ILE A 149 4.57 1.10 3.44
CA ILE A 149 5.05 2.37 3.97
C ILE A 149 6.57 2.33 3.93
N ASN A 150 7.23 3.41 3.56
CA ASN A 150 8.68 3.57 3.70
C ASN A 150 9.01 4.21 5.04
N MET A 151 10.23 3.99 5.54
CA MET A 151 10.74 4.79 6.66
C MET A 151 11.66 5.88 6.12
N SER A 152 11.34 7.14 6.41
CA SER A 152 12.21 8.29 6.17
C SER A 152 13.19 8.45 7.33
N ILE A 153 14.46 8.75 7.03
CA ILE A 153 15.56 8.86 8.00
C ILE A 153 16.01 10.32 8.18
N GLY A 154 16.02 11.11 7.10
CA GLY A 154 16.44 12.50 7.09
C GLY A 154 15.29 13.45 7.42
N ASP A 155 14.27 13.45 6.56
CA ASP A 155 13.10 14.30 6.74
C ASP A 155 11.83 13.64 6.17
N LYS A 156 10.68 14.15 6.56
CA LYS A 156 9.36 13.60 6.24
C LYS A 156 9.01 13.60 4.73
N THR A 157 9.68 14.46 3.97
CA THR A 157 9.65 14.62 2.51
C THR A 157 10.85 14.00 1.79
N GLU A 158 11.79 13.39 2.51
CA GLU A 158 12.99 12.77 1.92
C GLU A 158 12.64 11.84 0.75
N LEU A 159 11.55 11.08 0.90
CA LEU A 159 11.10 10.11 -0.09
C LEU A 159 10.34 10.73 -1.26
N LEU A 160 9.81 11.96 -1.13
CA LEU A 160 9.30 12.77 -2.23
C LEU A 160 10.42 13.09 -3.24
N HIS A 161 11.65 13.29 -2.73
CA HIS A 161 12.77 13.82 -3.49
C HIS A 161 13.83 12.78 -3.89
N GLN A 162 13.86 11.60 -3.26
CA GLN A 162 14.87 10.57 -3.52
C GLN A 162 14.57 9.64 -4.72
N GLY A 163 13.54 9.91 -5.51
CA GLY A 163 13.26 9.09 -6.71
C GLY A 163 12.77 7.67 -6.38
N TYR A 164 12.30 7.43 -5.15
CA TYR A 164 11.56 6.20 -4.81
C TYR A 164 10.18 6.12 -5.49
N SER A 165 9.86 7.10 -6.33
CA SER A 165 8.81 7.10 -7.35
C SER A 165 8.87 5.90 -8.31
N PHE A 166 9.90 5.04 -8.27
CA PHE A 166 9.96 3.75 -8.99
C PHE A 166 9.70 2.52 -8.11
N GLY A 167 9.30 2.71 -6.85
CA GLY A 167 8.88 1.63 -5.96
C GLY A 167 7.76 0.81 -6.61
N GLN A 168 7.97 -0.51 -6.67
CA GLN A 168 6.97 -1.43 -7.20
C GLN A 168 5.70 -1.34 -6.35
N GLY A 169 4.55 -1.11 -7.00
CA GLY A 169 3.25 -1.04 -6.32
C GLY A 169 2.74 0.36 -5.98
N ILE A 170 3.49 1.43 -6.28
CA ILE A 170 3.07 2.82 -6.08
C ILE A 170 2.07 3.26 -7.16
N PHE A 171 2.31 2.92 -8.42
CA PHE A 171 1.39 3.23 -9.52
C PHE A 171 0.35 2.13 -9.68
N TRP A 172 -0.90 2.55 -9.85
CA TRP A 172 -2.04 1.68 -10.02
C TRP A 172 -2.69 1.92 -11.39
N PRO A 173 -3.34 0.90 -11.96
CA PRO A 173 -4.20 1.13 -13.11
C PRO A 173 -5.33 2.09 -12.75
N LEU A 174 -5.87 2.78 -13.76
CA LEU A 174 -7.09 3.55 -13.61
C LEU A 174 -8.25 2.62 -13.25
N MET A 175 -8.72 2.74 -12.01
CA MET A 175 -9.86 2.02 -11.44
C MET A 175 -10.89 3.06 -10.98
N PRO A 176 -11.91 3.39 -11.79
CA PRO A 176 -12.91 4.41 -11.45
C PRO A 176 -13.65 4.15 -10.12
N GLU A 177 -13.72 2.89 -9.69
CA GLU A 177 -14.33 2.46 -8.42
C GLU A 177 -13.48 2.86 -7.20
N ILE A 178 -12.20 3.13 -7.41
CA ILE A 178 -11.27 3.66 -6.40
C ILE A 178 -11.17 5.17 -6.62
N SER A 179 -12.29 5.86 -6.42
CA SER A 179 -12.41 7.31 -6.57
C SER A 179 -13.17 7.95 -5.42
N PHE A 180 -13.07 9.28 -5.32
CA PHE A 180 -13.77 10.09 -4.33
C PHE A 180 -14.16 11.46 -4.93
N GLU A 181 -15.22 12.06 -4.39
CA GLU A 181 -15.58 13.46 -4.67
C GLU A 181 -14.59 14.41 -3.99
N HIS A 182 -14.29 15.55 -4.60
CA HIS A 182 -13.34 16.55 -4.09
C HIS A 182 -13.51 16.96 -2.61
N ASP A 183 -14.74 16.91 -2.08
CA ASP A 183 -15.11 17.24 -0.71
C ASP A 183 -15.18 16.02 0.22
N GLN A 184 -14.86 14.83 -0.30
CA GLN A 184 -14.84 13.55 0.39
C GLN A 184 -13.45 12.93 0.36
N MET A 185 -12.44 13.73 0.70
CA MET A 185 -11.04 13.31 0.72
C MET A 185 -10.85 12.03 1.56
N PRO A 186 -10.10 11.04 1.06
CA PRO A 186 -10.00 9.74 1.70
C PRO A 186 -9.21 9.82 3.01
N ASN A 187 -9.49 8.87 3.90
CA ASN A 187 -8.59 8.54 5.01
C ASN A 187 -7.82 7.27 4.67
N VAL A 188 -6.90 6.86 5.56
CA VAL A 188 -6.20 5.59 5.43
C VAL A 188 -6.35 4.72 6.68
N GLU A 189 -6.00 3.46 6.53
CA GLU A 189 -5.74 2.55 7.62
C GLU A 189 -4.32 2.04 7.51
N ILE A 190 -3.60 2.02 8.63
CA ILE A 190 -2.19 1.62 8.69
C ILE A 190 -2.03 0.41 9.61
N LEU A 191 -1.24 -0.56 9.16
CA LEU A 191 -0.85 -1.74 9.91
C LEU A 191 0.67 -1.79 10.03
N ALA A 192 1.18 -1.87 11.25
CA ALA A 192 2.61 -2.01 11.54
C ALA A 192 2.83 -2.97 12.71
N GLY A 193 4.06 -3.50 12.82
CA GLY A 193 4.47 -4.36 13.93
C GLY A 193 4.71 -3.61 15.25
N ALA A 194 4.66 -2.28 15.24
CA ALA A 194 4.94 -1.41 16.38
C ALA A 194 4.03 -0.17 16.39
N ALA A 195 3.97 0.51 17.53
CA ALA A 195 3.25 1.76 17.70
C ALA A 195 4.05 2.95 17.12
N ASN A 196 3.99 3.12 15.79
CA ASN A 196 4.57 4.30 15.14
C ASN A 196 3.59 5.48 15.13
N THR A 197 4.14 6.65 14.81
CA THR A 197 3.46 7.93 14.64
C THR A 197 4.01 8.61 13.38
N ASP A 198 3.64 9.86 13.11
CA ASP A 198 4.24 10.68 12.04
C ASP A 198 4.19 9.99 10.65
N HIS A 199 2.98 9.82 10.13
CA HIS A 199 2.72 9.17 8.84
C HIS A 199 2.40 10.20 7.77
N ILE A 200 2.95 9.97 6.58
CA ILE A 200 2.69 10.76 5.38
C ILE A 200 2.17 9.84 4.28
N ILE A 201 1.13 10.30 3.60
CA ILE A 201 0.56 9.65 2.43
C ILE A 201 0.58 10.63 1.27
N GLU A 202 1.08 10.22 0.13
CA GLU A 202 0.86 10.92 -1.13
C GLU A 202 -0.10 10.15 -1.99
N LEU A 203 -1.05 10.86 -2.59
CA LEU A 203 -1.94 10.29 -3.59
C LEU A 203 -1.68 10.92 -4.95
N MET A 204 -1.50 10.06 -5.94
CA MET A 204 -1.53 10.44 -7.34
C MET A 204 -2.95 10.30 -7.84
N LEU A 205 -3.50 11.40 -8.36
CA LEU A 205 -4.91 11.50 -8.70
C LEU A 205 -5.10 11.80 -10.17
N GLN A 206 -6.16 11.24 -10.74
CA GLN A 206 -6.66 11.59 -12.06
C GLN A 206 -8.10 12.03 -11.94
N LYS A 207 -8.38 13.26 -12.36
CA LYS A 207 -9.76 13.77 -12.46
C LYS A 207 -10.52 12.99 -13.54
N ILE A 208 -11.69 12.47 -13.20
CA ILE A 208 -12.54 11.64 -14.08
C ILE A 208 -13.94 12.20 -14.32
N ALA A 209 -14.38 13.18 -13.53
CA ALA A 209 -15.59 13.97 -13.75
C ALA A 209 -15.42 15.37 -13.16
#